data_AF-A0A357Z2K5-F1
#
_entry.id   AF-A0A357Z2K5-F1
#
_cell.length_a   1.000
_cell.length_b   1.000
_cell.length_c   1.000
_cell.angle_alpha   90.00
_cell.angle_beta   90.00
_cell.angle_gamma   90.00
#
_symmetry.space_group_name_H-M   'P 1'
#
loop_
_entity.id
_entity.type
_entity.pdbx_description
1 polymer ?
#
loop_
_entity_poly.entity_id
_entity_poly.type
_entity_poly.pdbx_seq_one_letter_code
_entity_poly.pdbx_strand_id
1 'polypeptide(L)'
;MEKKLSAASYLTVGSMLFGLFFGAGNLIFPVHMGQEAGSAVGPATLGFLITAIGLPFLGVAAIGVSKSSGLFDLAGRVHPVFGYAMTILLYLTIGPLFALPRTATVSYEIGVDPFVPDPYKTAWLACFSILFFAAALFFALRPSKILTSVGKI
;
A
#
# COMPACT_ATOMS: atom_id res chain seq x y z
N MET A 1 -26.04 -20.15 12.30
CA MET A 1 -26.36 -19.89 10.88
C MET A 1 -25.21 -19.12 10.27
N GLU A 2 -24.39 -19.77 9.45
CA GLU A 2 -23.38 -19.04 8.67
C GLU A 2 -24.10 -18.23 7.59
N LYS A 3 -24.09 -16.90 7.75
CA LYS A 3 -24.71 -15.98 6.81
C LYS A 3 -23.80 -15.88 5.59
N LYS A 4 -24.03 -16.74 4.58
CA LYS A 4 -23.31 -16.67 3.31
C LYS A 4 -23.53 -15.28 2.69
N LEU A 5 -22.44 -14.63 2.30
CA LEU A 5 -22.48 -13.32 1.66
C LEU A 5 -23.19 -13.43 0.30
N SER A 6 -23.96 -12.41 -0.07
CA SER A 6 -24.53 -12.29 -1.41
C SER A 6 -23.41 -12.09 -2.45
N ALA A 7 -23.61 -12.50 -3.71
CA ALA A 7 -22.66 -12.26 -4.80
C ALA A 7 -22.30 -10.76 -4.91
N ALA A 8 -23.26 -9.87 -4.66
CA ALA A 8 -23.03 -8.43 -4.61
C ALA A 8 -22.09 -8.04 -3.47
N SER A 9 -22.23 -8.66 -2.29
CA SER A 9 -21.35 -8.42 -1.15
C SER A 9 -19.92 -8.93 -1.40
N TYR A 10 -19.77 -10.07 -2.09
CA TYR A 10 -18.45 -10.56 -2.51
C TYR A 10 -17.79 -9.60 -3.50
N LEU A 11 -18.54 -9.06 -4.45
CA LEU A 11 -18.02 -8.05 -5.38
C LEU A 11 -17.59 -6.79 -4.62
N THR A 12 -18.40 -6.28 -3.69
CA THR A 12 -18.03 -5.10 -2.88
C THR A 12 -16.78 -5.34 -2.03
N VAL A 13 -16.69 -6.50 -1.35
CA VAL A 13 -15.51 -6.85 -0.55
C VAL A 13 -14.28 -7.03 -1.44
N GLY A 14 -14.44 -7.68 -2.60
CA GLY A 14 -13.38 -7.85 -3.60
C GLY A 14 -12.88 -6.50 -4.12
N SER A 15 -13.77 -5.60 -4.52
CA SER A 15 -13.43 -4.24 -4.96
C SER A 15 -12.77 -3.42 -3.84
N MET A 16 -13.21 -3.58 -2.59
CA MET A 16 -12.59 -2.90 -1.46
C MET A 16 -11.17 -3.42 -1.18
N LEU A 17 -10.98 -4.74 -1.18
CA LEU A 17 -9.65 -5.35 -1.03
C LEU A 17 -8.75 -4.99 -2.20
N PHE A 18 -9.28 -5.00 -3.42
CA PHE A 18 -8.57 -4.52 -4.60
C PHE A 18 -8.17 -3.07 -4.41
N GLY A 19 -9.08 -2.15 -4.10
CA GLY A 19 -8.74 -0.73 -3.89
C GLY A 19 -7.74 -0.49 -2.75
N LEU A 20 -7.75 -1.33 -1.71
CA LEU A 20 -6.79 -1.25 -0.61
C LEU A 20 -5.38 -1.71 -1.02
N PHE A 21 -5.28 -2.76 -1.83
CA PHE A 21 -3.99 -3.31 -2.27
C PHE A 21 -3.52 -2.72 -3.60
N PHE A 22 -4.40 -2.20 -4.44
CA PHE A 22 -4.10 -1.60 -5.75
C PHE A 22 -3.66 -0.14 -5.59
N GLY A 23 -2.49 0.05 -5.00
CA GLY A 23 -1.83 1.35 -4.87
C GLY A 23 -0.85 1.66 -6.01
N ALA A 24 -0.27 2.86 -5.99
CA ALA A 24 0.71 3.32 -7.00
C ALA A 24 1.90 2.36 -7.15
N GLY A 25 2.38 1.74 -6.06
CA GLY A 25 3.44 0.74 -6.12
C GLY A 25 3.08 -0.45 -7.01
N ASN A 26 1.85 -0.95 -6.92
CA ASN A 26 1.39 -2.07 -7.74
C ASN A 26 1.12 -1.70 -9.21
N LEU A 27 1.20 -0.42 -9.57
CA LEU A 27 1.15 0.04 -10.95
C LEU A 27 2.55 0.30 -11.52
N ILE A 28 3.44 0.85 -10.70
CA ILE A 28 4.78 1.27 -11.12
C ILE A 28 5.75 0.10 -11.17
N PHE A 29 5.77 -0.75 -10.13
CA PHE A 29 6.73 -1.84 -10.03
C PHE A 29 6.59 -2.89 -11.13
N PRO A 30 5.38 -3.33 -11.56
CA PRO A 30 5.26 -4.30 -12.64
C PRO A 30 5.78 -3.77 -13.98
N VAL A 31 5.57 -2.48 -14.26
CA VAL A 31 6.05 -1.85 -15.51
C VAL A 31 7.57 -1.80 -15.50
N HIS A 32 8.17 -1.33 -14.39
CA HIS A 32 9.62 -1.27 -14.25
C HIS A 32 10.25 -2.67 -14.27
N MET A 33 9.69 -3.62 -13.54
CA MET A 33 10.13 -5.02 -13.53
C MET A 33 10.01 -5.65 -14.92
N GLY A 34 8.95 -5.36 -15.66
CA GLY A 34 8.79 -5.83 -17.04
C GLY A 34 9.85 -5.27 -17.98
N GLN A 35 10.26 -4.01 -17.79
CA GLN A 35 11.37 -3.41 -18.55
C GLN A 35 12.71 -4.08 -18.22
N GLU A 36 12.98 -4.36 -16.95
CA GLU A 36 14.21 -5.04 -16.52
C GLU A 36 14.24 -6.54 -16.89
N ALA A 37 13.08 -7.20 -16.93
CA ALA A 37 12.98 -8.63 -17.20
C ALA A 37 13.32 -9.01 -18.66
N GLY A 38 13.26 -8.07 -19.60
CA GLY A 38 13.63 -8.30 -21.01
C GLY A 38 12.83 -9.44 -21.64
N SER A 39 13.47 -10.55 -21.99
CA SER A 39 12.79 -11.74 -22.53
C SER A 39 12.15 -12.64 -21.46
N ALA A 40 12.50 -12.46 -20.19
CA ALA A 40 12.06 -13.28 -19.07
C ALA A 40 10.80 -12.75 -18.36
N VAL A 41 9.96 -11.96 -19.06
CA VAL A 41 8.74 -11.36 -18.49
C VAL A 41 7.79 -12.41 -17.91
N GLY A 42 7.66 -13.57 -18.55
CA GLY A 42 6.79 -14.66 -18.06
C GLY A 42 7.19 -15.14 -16.66
N PRO A 43 8.42 -15.66 -16.46
CA PRO A 43 8.93 -16.02 -15.14
C PRO A 43 8.90 -14.89 -14.12
N ALA A 44 9.25 -13.66 -14.53
CA ALA A 44 9.26 -12.51 -13.64
C ALA A 44 7.85 -12.12 -13.17
N THR A 45 6.86 -12.22 -14.06
CA THR A 45 5.43 -12.03 -13.73
C THR A 45 4.96 -13.09 -12.74
N LEU A 46 5.31 -14.36 -12.95
CA LEU A 46 4.93 -15.43 -12.01
C LEU A 46 5.50 -15.17 -10.61
N GLY A 47 6.80 -14.81 -10.52
CA GLY A 47 7.45 -14.46 -9.27
C GLY A 47 6.80 -13.26 -8.59
N PHE A 48 6.45 -12.22 -9.37
CA PHE A 48 5.74 -11.05 -8.88
C PHE A 48 4.34 -11.41 -8.34
N LEU A 49 3.55 -12.21 -9.06
CA LEU A 49 2.23 -12.64 -8.59
C LEU A 49 2.30 -13.41 -7.27
N ILE A 50 3.27 -14.31 -7.13
CA ILE A 50 3.45 -15.09 -5.89
C ILE A 50 3.84 -14.17 -4.72
N THR A 51 4.80 -13.28 -4.93
CA THR A 51 5.40 -12.47 -3.85
C THR A 51 4.59 -11.21 -3.52
N ALA A 52 4.13 -10.46 -4.52
CA ALA A 52 3.43 -9.19 -4.36
C ALA A 52 1.92 -9.34 -4.13
N ILE A 53 1.32 -10.47 -4.51
CA ILE A 53 -0.12 -10.73 -4.33
C ILE A 53 -0.37 -11.94 -3.42
N GLY A 54 0.26 -13.07 -3.73
CA GLY A 54 0.06 -14.32 -2.99
C GLY A 54 0.40 -14.20 -1.50
N LEU A 55 1.60 -13.75 -1.17
CA LEU A 55 2.04 -13.62 0.23
C LEU A 55 1.20 -12.61 1.04
N PRO A 56 0.93 -11.38 0.55
CA PRO A 56 0.04 -10.46 1.26
C PRO A 56 -1.37 -11.02 1.46
N PHE A 57 -1.92 -11.69 0.45
CA PHE A 57 -3.23 -12.35 0.57
C PHE A 57 -3.23 -13.44 1.66
N LEU A 58 -2.20 -14.29 1.68
CA LEU A 58 -2.04 -15.30 2.73
C LEU A 58 -1.87 -14.65 4.11
N GLY A 59 -1.18 -13.52 4.21
CA GLY A 59 -1.07 -12.74 5.45
C GLY A 59 -2.42 -12.24 5.97
N VAL A 60 -3.25 -11.67 5.09
CA VAL A 60 -4.62 -11.24 5.44
C VAL A 60 -5.47 -12.42 5.87
N ALA A 61 -5.41 -13.53 5.13
CA ALA A 61 -6.12 -14.76 5.48
C ALA A 61 -5.67 -15.31 6.84
N ALA A 62 -4.36 -15.33 7.11
CA ALA A 62 -3.80 -15.77 8.38
C ALA A 62 -4.29 -14.90 9.55
N ILE A 63 -4.31 -13.58 9.39
CA ILE A 63 -4.86 -12.66 10.40
C ILE A 63 -6.35 -12.97 10.64
N GLY A 64 -7.14 -13.10 9.58
CA GLY A 64 -8.57 -13.42 9.67
C GLY A 64 -8.87 -14.75 10.35
N VAL A 65 -8.06 -15.79 10.08
CA VAL A 65 -8.21 -17.12 10.71
C VAL A 65 -7.69 -17.14 12.14
N SER A 66 -6.63 -16.38 12.45
CA SER A 66 -5.98 -16.37 13.77
C SER A 66 -6.87 -15.83 14.91
N LYS A 67 -7.99 -15.16 14.56
CA LYS A 67 -8.91 -14.44 15.47
C LYS A 67 -8.19 -13.47 16.41
N SER A 68 -7.00 -13.01 16.01
CA SER A 68 -6.21 -12.06 16.78
C SER A 68 -6.85 -10.67 16.71
N SER A 69 -6.78 -9.92 17.80
CA SER A 69 -7.31 -8.55 17.87
C SER A 69 -6.47 -7.54 17.10
N GLY A 70 -5.28 -7.92 16.62
CA GLY A 70 -4.44 -7.09 15.77
C GLY A 70 -2.99 -7.57 15.70
N LEU A 71 -2.14 -6.77 15.05
CA LEU A 71 -0.71 -7.07 14.88
C LEU A 71 0.01 -7.32 16.22
N PHE A 72 -0.24 -6.47 17.22
CA PHE A 72 0.44 -6.56 18.51
C PHE A 72 0.10 -7.86 19.24
N ASP A 73 -1.16 -8.30 19.21
CA ASP A 73 -1.58 -9.56 19.81
C ASP A 73 -0.93 -10.75 19.10
N LEU A 74 -0.82 -10.70 17.77
CA LEU A 74 -0.14 -11.73 16.99
C LEU A 74 1.38 -11.77 17.29
N ALA A 75 2.05 -10.62 17.30
CA ALA A 75 3.49 -10.53 17.58
C ALA A 75 3.82 -10.84 19.05
N GLY A 76 2.90 -10.51 19.97
CA GLY A 76 3.01 -10.80 21.40
C GLY A 76 3.02 -12.29 21.73
N ARG A 77 2.50 -13.15 20.84
CA ARG A 77 2.59 -14.62 20.97
C ARG A 77 4.03 -15.14 20.94
N VAL A 78 4.96 -14.38 20.35
CA VAL A 78 6.39 -14.73 20.34
C VAL A 78 7.02 -14.33 21.68
N HIS A 79 6.96 -13.03 22.02
CA HIS A 79 7.44 -12.47 23.29
C HIS A 79 6.92 -11.04 23.44
N PRO A 80 6.59 -10.54 24.65
CA PRO A 80 6.07 -9.18 24.85
C PRO A 80 7.02 -8.09 24.32
N VAL A 81 8.33 -8.22 24.56
CA VAL A 81 9.33 -7.25 24.04
C VAL A 81 9.37 -7.26 22.51
N PHE A 82 9.25 -8.43 21.88
CA PHE A 82 9.20 -8.54 20.42
C PHE A 82 7.94 -7.90 19.87
N GLY A 83 6.79 -8.10 20.52
CA GLY A 83 5.52 -7.47 20.16
C GLY A 83 5.62 -5.94 20.13
N TYR A 84 6.19 -5.34 21.18
CA TYR A 84 6.41 -3.89 21.22
C TYR A 84 7.40 -3.42 20.14
N ALA A 85 8.57 -4.05 20.06
CA ALA A 85 9.60 -3.67 19.10
C ALA A 85 9.09 -3.73 17.65
N MET A 86 8.46 -4.85 17.27
CA MET A 86 7.90 -5.02 15.92
C MET A 86 6.79 -4.01 15.63
N THR A 87 5.88 -3.77 16.57
CA THR A 87 4.77 -2.83 16.35
C THR A 87 5.28 -1.39 16.18
N ILE A 88 6.23 -0.98 17.02
CA ILE A 88 6.86 0.36 16.92
C ILE A 88 7.59 0.51 15.59
N LEU A 89 8.44 -0.45 15.22
CA LEU A 89 9.17 -0.42 13.96
C LEU A 89 8.22 -0.40 12.75
N LEU A 90 7.14 -1.17 12.80
CA LEU A 90 6.16 -1.21 11.73
C LEU A 90 5.41 0.13 11.59
N TYR A 91 5.01 0.76 12.70
CA TYR A 91 4.39 2.09 12.63
C TYR A 91 5.35 3.19 12.19
N LEU A 92 6.61 3.13 12.59
CA LEU A 92 7.62 4.09 12.14
C LEU A 92 7.92 3.93 10.65
N THR A 93 8.01 2.70 10.14
CA THR A 93 8.25 2.42 8.72
C THR A 93 7.05 2.77 7.85
N ILE A 94 5.81 2.48 8.28
CA ILE A 94 4.61 2.91 7.56
C ILE A 94 4.49 4.44 7.56
N GLY A 95 4.70 5.07 8.71
CA GLY A 95 4.55 6.50 8.88
C GLY A 95 5.78 7.27 8.38
N PRO A 96 6.55 7.90 9.27
CA PRO A 96 7.52 8.93 8.90
C PRO A 96 8.80 8.40 8.22
N LEU A 97 9.18 7.15 8.42
CA LEU A 97 10.53 6.70 8.02
C LEU A 97 10.60 6.18 6.59
N PHE A 98 9.52 5.65 6.02
CA PHE A 98 9.62 4.97 4.73
C PHE A 98 8.40 5.13 3.83
N ALA A 99 7.26 4.53 4.18
CA ALA A 99 6.17 4.38 3.22
C ALA A 99 5.52 5.72 2.84
N LEU A 100 5.17 6.58 3.82
CA LEU A 100 4.59 7.90 3.52
C LEU A 100 5.54 8.78 2.69
N PRO A 101 6.82 9.03 3.09
CA PRO A 101 7.74 9.79 2.26
C PRO A 101 7.93 9.20 0.85
N ARG A 102 8.00 7.88 0.72
CA ARG A 102 8.22 7.23 -0.58
C ARG A 102 7.06 7.44 -1.53
N THR A 103 5.81 7.44 -1.04
CA THR A 103 4.66 7.70 -1.92
C THR A 103 4.70 9.10 -2.55
N ALA A 104 5.14 10.11 -1.80
CA ALA A 104 5.30 11.46 -2.34
C ALA A 104 6.45 11.54 -3.35
N THR A 105 7.63 10.99 -3.03
CA THR A 105 8.81 11.09 -3.90
C THR A 105 8.64 10.31 -5.20
N VAL A 106 8.06 9.11 -5.16
CA VAL A 106 7.77 8.33 -6.38
C VAL A 106 6.76 9.05 -7.27
N SER A 107 5.71 9.65 -6.68
CA SER A 107 4.72 10.42 -7.44
C SER A 107 5.34 11.63 -8.13
N TYR A 108 6.30 12.29 -7.47
CA TYR A 108 7.10 13.37 -8.05
C TYR A 108 8.02 12.88 -9.17
N GLU A 109 8.81 11.83 -8.91
CA GLU A 109 9.80 11.26 -9.85
C GLU A 109 9.17 10.86 -11.19
N ILE A 110 7.93 10.35 -11.16
CA ILE A 110 7.27 9.86 -12.37
C ILE A 110 6.37 10.94 -13.00
N GLY A 111 5.64 11.69 -12.18
CA GLY A 111 4.62 12.62 -12.67
C GLY A 111 5.15 14.01 -13.02
N VAL A 112 6.27 14.42 -12.44
CA VAL A 112 6.69 15.82 -12.44
C VAL A 112 8.16 16.01 -12.81
N ASP A 113 9.07 15.19 -12.25
CA ASP A 113 10.51 15.29 -12.51
C ASP A 113 10.89 15.30 -14.01
N PRO A 114 10.26 14.50 -14.91
CA PRO A 114 10.60 14.51 -16.34
C PRO A 114 10.35 15.85 -17.04
N PHE A 115 9.59 16.76 -16.42
CA PHE A 115 9.21 18.05 -16.99
C PHE A 115 9.94 19.24 -16.31
N VAL A 116 10.82 18.99 -15.34
CA VAL A 116 11.47 20.04 -14.52
C VAL A 116 12.96 20.16 -14.88
N PRO A 117 13.45 21.36 -15.22
CA PRO A 117 14.89 21.60 -15.44
C PRO A 117 15.72 21.40 -14.17
N ASP A 118 16.93 20.85 -14.29
CA ASP A 118 17.82 20.49 -13.18
C ASP A 118 18.02 21.56 -12.08
N PRO A 119 18.16 22.86 -12.40
CA PRO A 119 18.36 23.90 -11.37
C PRO A 119 17.17 24.05 -10.40
N TYR A 120 15.97 23.64 -10.82
CA TYR A 120 14.73 23.85 -10.06
C TYR A 120 14.20 22.57 -9.39
N LYS A 121 14.83 21.41 -9.59
CA LYS A 121 14.35 20.11 -9.08
C LYS A 121 14.14 20.10 -7.57
N THR A 122 15.09 20.61 -6.79
CA THR A 122 14.97 20.64 -5.32
C THR A 122 13.81 21.51 -4.85
N ALA A 123 13.62 22.68 -5.46
CA ALA A 123 12.52 23.58 -5.12
C ALA A 123 11.17 22.97 -5.51
N TRP A 124 11.10 22.34 -6.68
CA TRP A 124 9.88 21.71 -7.17
C TRP A 124 9.49 20.46 -6.38
N LEU A 125 10.47 19.66 -5.95
CA LEU A 125 10.27 18.53 -5.03
C LEU A 125 9.70 19.00 -3.69
N ALA A 126 10.25 20.08 -3.12
CA ALA A 126 9.76 20.63 -1.86
C ALA A 126 8.32 21.13 -1.99
N CYS A 127 8.01 21.92 -3.03
CA CYS A 127 6.66 22.39 -3.32
C CYS A 127 5.68 21.23 -3.53
N PHE A 128 6.05 20.23 -4.35
CA PHE A 128 5.21 19.07 -4.60
C PHE A 128 4.95 18.28 -3.32
N SER A 129 5.97 18.05 -2.50
CA SER A 129 5.83 17.31 -1.24
C SER A 129 4.90 18.02 -0.26
N ILE A 130 5.01 19.35 -0.13
CA ILE A 130 4.11 20.14 0.71
C ILE A 130 2.66 20.04 0.21
N LEU A 131 2.43 20.21 -1.11
CA LEU A 131 1.09 20.05 -1.68
C LEU A 131 0.54 18.63 -1.51
N PHE A 132 1.37 17.61 -1.74
CA PHE A 132 1.00 16.21 -1.63
C PHE A 132 0.57 15.87 -0.20
N PHE A 133 1.37 16.25 0.81
CA PHE A 133 1.04 15.99 2.20
C PHE A 133 -0.11 16.88 2.71
N ALA A 134 -0.26 18.11 2.21
CA ALA A 134 -1.42 18.93 2.52
C ALA A 134 -2.73 18.31 1.99
N ALA A 135 -2.72 17.81 0.75
CA ALA A 135 -3.84 17.09 0.17
C ALA A 135 -4.11 15.78 0.93
N ALA A 136 -3.07 15.00 1.22
CA ALA A 136 -3.18 13.77 1.99
C ALA A 136 -3.77 14.03 3.38
N LEU A 137 -3.33 15.09 4.07
CA LEU A 137 -3.87 15.51 5.36
C LEU A 137 -5.34 15.93 5.25
N PHE A 138 -5.70 16.70 4.22
CA PHE A 138 -7.09 17.11 3.98
C PHE A 138 -8.03 15.90 3.81
N PHE A 139 -7.60 14.88 3.07
CA PHE A 139 -8.38 13.64 2.93
C PHE A 139 -8.38 12.82 4.21
N ALA A 140 -7.26 12.72 4.92
CA ALA A 140 -7.16 11.99 6.19
C ALA A 140 -8.06 12.57 7.29
N LEU A 141 -8.25 13.90 7.31
CA LEU A 141 -9.16 14.59 8.24
C LEU A 141 -10.66 14.34 7.92
N ARG A 142 -10.99 13.71 6.79
CA ARG A 142 -12.36 13.36 6.38
C ARG A 142 -12.53 11.84 6.15
N PRO A 143 -12.29 11.00 7.17
CA PRO A 143 -12.21 9.54 7.01
C PRO A 143 -13.53 8.91 6.55
N SER A 144 -14.67 9.52 6.89
CA SER A 144 -16.02 9.02 6.59
C SER A 144 -16.34 8.92 5.09
N LYS A 145 -15.52 9.53 4.21
CA LYS A 145 -15.70 9.44 2.75
C LYS A 145 -14.71 8.53 2.04
N ILE A 146 -13.64 8.06 2.69
CA ILE A 146 -12.59 7.26 2.02
C ILE A 146 -13.14 5.89 1.60
N LEU A 147 -13.82 5.19 2.51
CA LEU A 147 -14.50 3.91 2.21
C LEU A 147 -15.61 4.07 1.17
N THR A 148 -16.28 5.23 1.14
CA THR A 148 -17.33 5.53 0.15
C THR A 148 -16.75 5.85 -1.22
N SER A 149 -15.59 6.51 -1.29
CA SER A 149 -14.94 6.89 -2.56
C SER A 149 -14.20 5.74 -3.23
N VAL A 150 -13.62 4.81 -2.47
CA VAL A 150 -12.89 3.66 -3.04
C VAL A 150 -13.84 2.48 -3.34
N GLY A 151 -14.88 2.29 -2.52
CA GLY A 151 -15.78 1.13 -2.63
C GLY A 151 -17.08 1.35 -3.40
N LYS A 152 -17.47 2.59 -3.71
CA LYS A 152 -18.64 2.86 -4.56
C LYS A 152 -18.21 3.29 -5.96
N ILE A 153 -17.94 2.30 -6.79
CA ILE A 153 -18.28 2.35 -8.22
C ILE A 153 -19.32 1.25 -8.43
#